data_AF-G0V489-F1
#
_entry.id   AF-G0V489-F1
#
_cell.length_a   1.000
_cell.length_b   1.000
_cell.length_c   1.000
_cell.angle_alpha   90.00
_cell.angle_beta   90.00
_cell.angle_gamma   90.00
#
_symmetry.space_group_name_H-M   'P 1'
#
loop_
_entity.id
_entity.type
_entity.pdbx_description
1 polymer ?
#
loop_
_entity_poly.entity_id
_entity_poly.type
_entity_poly.pdbx_seq_one_letter_code
_entity_poly.pdbx_strand_id
1 'polypeptide(L)'
;MNFLALKIAWDVHKKQLRKGSSIPYIIHPIEVAIILYENGADEELLNAAILHDTLEDTTGNREELLNKLKNNFSRRTIDLILAASEPLKVKTKEKLTQEEEIKTWRERKEHTIEFVKGASRDIKMLICADKLSNIRSTYRDYKRLGKKVWEKFNAGYEDQKWYYESLVKALEELKGLKMYDEFKNLVEQIFNYDKKDIIIKYADIEEKKVLMEGIKREWGSDIILSKGKVHRIIELPWLIAVSEGEILGFLIYSIEKAECEIVLLESLVKNIGVGSKLLKELTSIAKKECQRIFLITTNDNIDAMKFYQKNGFEMVAIYKDAVKRARCIKPQIPLIGNYEIPIKDEIEFELRFS
;
A
#
# COMPACT_ATOMS: atom_id res chain seq x y z
N MET A 1 22.28 -27.74 2.27
CA MET A 1 21.04 -27.57 3.05
C MET A 1 20.70 -28.91 3.67
N ASN A 2 20.68 -28.97 5.00
CA ASN A 2 20.60 -30.21 5.74
C ASN A 2 19.16 -30.79 5.77
N PHE A 3 18.99 -32.05 5.34
CA PHE A 3 17.69 -32.72 5.31
C PHE A 3 17.04 -32.83 6.69
N LEU A 4 17.84 -32.99 7.75
CA LEU A 4 17.33 -33.05 9.12
C LEU A 4 16.71 -31.73 9.57
N ALA A 5 17.30 -30.59 9.19
CA ALA A 5 16.76 -29.27 9.50
C ALA A 5 15.36 -29.11 8.87
N LEU A 6 15.23 -29.45 7.59
CA LEU A 6 13.95 -29.39 6.88
C LEU A 6 12.90 -30.32 7.49
N LYS A 7 13.29 -31.54 7.90
CA LYS A 7 12.37 -32.48 8.56
C LYS A 7 11.87 -31.92 9.90
N ILE A 8 12.75 -31.34 10.71
CA ILE A 8 12.37 -30.74 11.99
C ILE A 8 11.41 -29.57 11.77
N ALA A 9 11.74 -28.66 10.84
CA ALA A 9 10.87 -27.54 10.49
C ALA A 9 9.50 -28.00 9.99
N TRP A 10 9.46 -29.02 9.12
CA TRP A 10 8.21 -29.63 8.67
C TRP A 10 7.39 -30.18 9.85
N ASP A 11 8.01 -30.94 10.75
CA ASP A 11 7.28 -31.53 11.87
C ASP A 11 6.63 -30.49 12.80
N VAL A 12 7.29 -29.33 12.98
CA VAL A 12 6.75 -28.20 13.75
C VAL A 12 5.63 -27.49 12.98
N HIS A 13 5.85 -27.19 11.70
CA HIS A 13 4.99 -26.27 10.94
C HIS A 13 3.96 -26.94 10.02
N LYS A 14 3.90 -28.28 9.91
CA LYS A 14 3.02 -29.01 8.96
C LYS A 14 1.52 -28.76 9.10
N LYS A 15 1.07 -28.23 10.25
CA LYS A 15 -0.33 -27.85 10.50
C LYS A 15 -0.58 -26.34 10.48
N GLN A 16 0.46 -25.55 10.22
CA GLN A 16 0.41 -24.10 10.27
C GLN A 16 0.25 -23.51 8.87
N LEU A 17 -0.46 -22.40 8.79
CA LEU A 17 -0.65 -21.62 7.58
C LEU A 17 -0.08 -20.21 7.78
N ARG A 18 0.37 -19.58 6.69
CA ARG A 18 0.78 -18.17 6.69
C ARG A 18 -0.43 -17.29 7.03
N LYS A 19 -0.22 -16.30 7.91
CA LYS A 19 -1.28 -15.46 8.48
C LYS A 19 -2.18 -14.82 7.42
N GLY A 20 -3.47 -15.13 7.47
CA GLY A 20 -4.48 -14.60 6.53
C GLY A 20 -4.45 -15.25 5.14
N SER A 21 -3.84 -16.43 4.98
CA SER A 21 -3.75 -17.15 3.70
C SER A 21 -3.94 -18.66 3.86
N SER A 22 -4.08 -19.37 2.74
CA SER A 22 -4.09 -20.84 2.65
C SER A 22 -2.69 -21.44 2.39
N ILE A 23 -1.63 -20.62 2.39
CA ILE A 23 -0.27 -21.08 2.07
C ILE A 23 0.33 -21.80 3.29
N PRO A 24 0.88 -23.02 3.15
CA PRO A 24 1.58 -23.73 4.22
C PRO A 24 2.73 -22.91 4.80
N TYR A 25 2.86 -22.89 6.13
CA TYR A 25 3.88 -22.07 6.78
C TYR A 25 5.31 -22.46 6.40
N ILE A 26 5.57 -23.75 6.14
CA ILE A 26 6.90 -24.26 5.77
C ILE A 26 7.53 -23.53 4.58
N ILE A 27 6.72 -22.90 3.71
CA ILE A 27 7.21 -22.10 2.59
C ILE A 27 8.03 -20.90 3.07
N HIS A 28 7.70 -20.32 4.23
CA HIS A 28 8.42 -19.17 4.77
C HIS A 28 9.86 -19.51 5.18
N PRO A 29 10.13 -20.49 6.07
CA PRO A 29 11.52 -20.86 6.39
C PRO A 29 12.35 -21.26 5.16
N ILE A 30 11.72 -21.92 4.17
CA ILE A 30 12.37 -22.24 2.89
C ILE A 30 12.72 -20.96 2.11
N GLU A 31 11.81 -20.01 2.01
CA GLU A 31 12.07 -18.71 1.36
C GLU A 31 13.20 -17.95 2.06
N VAL A 32 13.23 -17.93 3.39
CA VAL A 32 14.31 -17.30 4.17
C VAL A 32 15.66 -17.93 3.85
N ALA A 33 15.74 -19.27 3.78
CA ALA A 33 16.96 -19.97 3.39
C ALA A 33 17.38 -19.66 1.95
N ILE A 34 16.43 -19.57 1.00
CA ILE A 34 16.72 -19.19 -0.39
C ILE A 34 17.28 -17.78 -0.47
N ILE A 35 16.65 -16.81 0.21
CA ILE A 35 17.12 -15.43 0.28
C ILE A 35 18.57 -15.37 0.78
N LEU A 36 18.88 -16.09 1.86
CA LEU A 36 20.22 -16.13 2.43
C LEU A 36 21.24 -16.79 1.49
N TYR A 37 20.86 -17.88 0.84
CA TYR A 37 21.71 -18.56 -0.15
C TYR A 37 22.10 -17.63 -1.30
N GLU A 38 21.14 -16.88 -1.85
CA GLU A 38 21.38 -15.90 -2.91
C GLU A 38 22.27 -14.73 -2.48
N ASN A 39 22.43 -14.52 -1.16
CA ASN A 39 23.27 -13.48 -0.57
C ASN A 39 24.56 -14.04 0.06
N GLY A 40 24.95 -15.27 -0.31
CA GLY A 40 26.25 -15.85 0.03
C GLY A 40 26.34 -16.45 1.43
N ALA A 41 25.21 -16.78 2.06
CA ALA A 41 25.20 -17.45 3.35
C ALA A 41 25.80 -18.87 3.29
N ASP A 42 26.49 -19.26 4.35
CA ASP A 42 27.02 -20.62 4.52
C ASP A 42 25.96 -21.61 5.03
N GLU A 43 26.32 -22.88 5.07
CA GLU A 43 25.39 -23.94 5.45
C GLU A 43 24.83 -23.81 6.88
N GLU A 44 25.60 -23.29 7.84
CA GLU A 44 25.13 -23.12 9.21
C GLU A 44 24.05 -22.06 9.30
N LEU A 45 24.23 -20.93 8.59
CA LEU A 45 23.24 -19.87 8.49
C LEU A 45 21.98 -20.34 7.74
N LEU A 46 22.13 -21.17 6.70
CA LEU A 46 20.98 -21.77 6.01
C LEU A 46 20.21 -22.75 6.91
N ASN A 47 20.90 -23.53 7.74
CA ASN A 47 20.24 -24.42 8.69
C ASN A 47 19.50 -23.61 9.77
N ALA A 48 20.11 -22.53 10.27
CA ALA A 48 19.45 -21.61 11.19
C ALA A 48 18.19 -20.99 10.56
N ALA A 49 18.25 -20.59 9.28
CA ALA A 49 17.12 -20.05 8.54
C ALA A 49 15.92 -21.01 8.46
N ILE A 50 16.18 -22.28 8.17
CA ILE A 50 15.11 -23.30 8.13
C ILE A 50 14.50 -23.53 9.51
N LEU A 51 15.26 -23.31 10.58
CA LEU A 51 14.88 -23.65 11.96
C LEU A 51 14.46 -22.44 12.81
N HIS A 52 14.58 -21.21 12.32
CA HIS A 52 14.54 -19.99 13.16
C HIS A 52 13.25 -19.86 14.00
N ASP A 53 12.10 -20.22 13.42
CA ASP A 53 10.80 -20.14 14.09
C ASP A 53 10.45 -21.39 14.92
N THR A 54 11.22 -22.47 14.79
CA THR A 54 10.81 -23.78 15.34
C THR A 54 10.69 -23.76 16.86
N LEU A 55 11.53 -23.00 17.55
CA LEU A 55 11.48 -22.87 19.00
C LEU A 55 10.33 -21.96 19.45
N GLU A 56 9.96 -20.95 18.66
CA GLU A 56 8.85 -20.03 18.96
C GLU A 56 7.48 -20.70 18.74
N ASP A 57 7.36 -21.45 17.65
CA ASP A 57 6.10 -22.01 17.17
C ASP A 57 5.84 -23.46 17.58
N THR A 58 6.78 -24.11 18.26
CA THR A 58 6.56 -25.48 18.74
C THR A 58 5.41 -25.55 19.72
N THR A 59 4.49 -26.48 19.46
CA THR A 59 3.42 -26.86 20.40
C THR A 59 3.85 -27.97 21.38
N GLY A 60 5.04 -28.54 21.18
CA GLY A 60 5.62 -29.58 22.03
C GLY A 60 6.51 -29.02 23.14
N ASN A 61 7.34 -29.87 23.74
CA ASN A 61 8.30 -29.45 24.75
C ASN A 61 9.47 -28.68 24.09
N ARG A 62 9.54 -27.37 24.36
CA ARG A 62 10.60 -26.48 23.83
C ARG A 62 12.00 -26.91 24.28
N GLU A 63 12.16 -27.37 25.51
CA GLU A 63 13.46 -27.81 26.05
C GLU A 63 13.93 -29.08 25.36
N GLU A 64 13.02 -30.03 25.15
CA GLU A 64 13.31 -31.26 24.40
C GLU A 64 13.72 -30.95 22.95
N LEU A 65 12.99 -30.06 22.27
CA LEU A 65 13.34 -29.62 20.93
C LEU A 65 14.73 -28.94 20.92
N LEU A 66 15.01 -28.05 21.87
CA LEU A 66 16.30 -27.39 21.99
C LEU A 66 17.44 -28.40 22.20
N ASN A 67 17.25 -29.41 23.05
CA ASN A 67 18.23 -30.48 23.26
C ASN A 67 18.45 -31.30 21.99
N LYS A 68 17.38 -31.62 21.26
CA LYS A 68 17.46 -32.28 19.95
C LYS A 68 18.26 -31.44 18.95
N LEU A 69 18.03 -30.12 18.90
CA LEU A 69 18.78 -29.23 18.03
C LEU A 69 20.28 -29.22 18.42
N LYS A 70 20.60 -29.03 19.71
CA LYS A 70 21.99 -29.02 20.21
C LYS A 70 22.76 -30.31 19.91
N ASN A 71 22.08 -31.45 19.89
CA ASN A 71 22.71 -32.74 19.58
C ASN A 71 23.00 -32.95 18.08
N ASN A 72 22.38 -32.17 17.20
CA ASN A 72 22.44 -32.41 15.74
C ASN A 72 23.05 -31.26 14.94
N PHE A 73 23.18 -30.07 15.53
CA PHE A 73 23.68 -28.88 14.86
C PHE A 73 24.81 -28.22 15.65
N SER A 74 25.67 -27.49 14.94
CA SER A 74 26.80 -26.79 15.54
C SER A 74 26.36 -25.73 16.54
N ARG A 75 27.25 -25.36 17.46
CA ARG A 75 26.99 -24.32 18.46
C ARG A 75 26.57 -23.00 17.80
N ARG A 76 27.25 -22.61 16.71
CA ARG A 76 26.91 -21.40 15.93
C ARG A 76 25.49 -21.45 15.37
N THR A 77 25.07 -22.60 14.81
CA THR A 77 23.68 -22.76 14.32
C THR A 77 22.66 -22.55 15.45
N ILE A 78 22.93 -23.09 16.64
CA ILE A 78 22.05 -22.92 17.81
C ILE A 78 21.99 -21.47 18.27
N ASP A 79 23.13 -20.80 18.33
CA ASP A 79 23.20 -19.39 18.74
C ASP A 79 22.45 -18.49 17.74
N LEU A 80 22.52 -18.78 16.44
CA LEU A 80 21.73 -18.09 15.40
C LEU A 80 20.23 -18.30 15.57
N ILE A 81 19.77 -19.54 15.82
CA ILE A 81 18.35 -19.84 16.04
C ILE A 81 17.83 -19.11 17.28
N LEU A 82 18.60 -19.11 18.37
CA LEU A 82 18.21 -18.41 19.61
C LEU A 82 18.18 -16.90 19.44
N ALA A 83 19.11 -16.33 18.66
CA ALA A 83 19.15 -14.91 18.34
C ALA A 83 17.97 -14.45 17.46
N ALA A 84 17.49 -15.30 16.57
CA ALA A 84 16.34 -15.01 15.71
C ALA A 84 14.98 -15.25 16.40
N SER A 85 14.96 -16.02 17.49
CA SER A 85 13.74 -16.25 18.29
C SER A 85 13.43 -15.04 19.16
N GLU A 86 12.19 -14.53 19.12
CA GLU A 86 11.81 -13.44 20.01
C GLU A 86 11.74 -13.91 21.47
N PRO A 87 11.94 -12.99 22.46
CA PRO A 87 11.63 -13.27 23.84
C PRO A 87 10.19 -13.78 23.95
N LEU A 88 10.01 -14.91 24.63
CA LEU A 88 8.72 -15.59 24.70
C LEU A 88 7.62 -14.59 25.11
N LYS A 89 6.51 -14.61 24.36
CA LYS A 89 5.26 -14.04 24.83
C LYS A 89 5.00 -14.58 26.24
N VAL A 90 4.84 -13.68 27.21
CA VAL A 90 4.32 -14.08 28.53
C VAL A 90 2.95 -14.71 28.28
N LYS A 91 2.88 -16.04 28.35
CA LYS A 91 1.62 -16.78 28.23
C LYS A 91 0.92 -16.67 29.58
N THR A 92 0.18 -15.59 29.80
CA THR A 92 -0.78 -15.50 30.91
C THR A 92 -1.95 -16.44 30.62
N LYS A 93 -2.49 -17.10 31.66
CA LYS A 93 -3.72 -17.92 31.51
C LYS A 93 -4.95 -17.06 31.20
N GLU A 94 -4.86 -15.75 31.49
CA GLU A 94 -5.89 -14.76 31.24
C GLU A 94 -5.73 -14.16 29.85
N LYS A 95 -6.86 -13.96 29.17
CA LYS A 95 -6.94 -13.39 27.83
C LYS A 95 -6.67 -11.88 27.93
N LEU A 96 -5.55 -11.45 27.35
CA LEU A 96 -5.18 -10.04 27.32
C LEU A 96 -6.22 -9.20 26.56
N THR A 97 -6.39 -7.96 26.98
CA THR A 97 -7.11 -6.95 26.19
C THR A 97 -6.32 -6.60 24.92
N GLN A 98 -7.00 -6.03 23.92
CA GLN A 98 -6.35 -5.62 22.68
C GLN A 98 -5.23 -4.60 22.92
N GLU A 99 -5.39 -3.68 23.87
CA GLU A 99 -4.38 -2.69 24.24
C GLU A 99 -3.14 -3.34 24.86
N GLU A 100 -3.32 -4.32 25.75
CA GLU A 100 -2.22 -5.08 26.36
C GLU A 100 -1.48 -5.96 25.33
N GLU A 101 -2.20 -6.55 24.38
CA GLU A 101 -1.57 -7.29 23.28
C GLU A 101 -0.66 -6.38 22.43
N ILE A 102 -1.12 -5.17 22.10
CA ILE A 102 -0.34 -4.21 21.32
C ILE A 102 0.86 -3.71 22.13
N LYS A 103 0.68 -3.40 23.42
CA LYS A 103 1.77 -2.96 24.29
C LYS A 103 2.87 -4.01 24.41
N THR A 104 2.50 -5.25 24.73
CA THR A 104 3.49 -6.35 24.83
C THR A 104 4.13 -6.66 23.48
N TRP A 105 3.40 -6.47 22.38
CA TRP A 105 3.97 -6.58 21.03
C TRP A 105 5.05 -5.52 20.80
N ARG A 106 4.77 -4.26 21.16
CA ARG A 106 5.72 -3.15 20.96
C ARG A 106 6.99 -3.32 21.78
N GLU A 107 6.87 -3.74 23.04
CA GLU A 107 8.01 -4.03 23.92
C GLU A 107 8.92 -5.12 23.34
N ARG A 108 8.35 -6.23 22.84
CA ARG A 108 9.13 -7.29 22.18
C ARG A 108 9.83 -6.81 20.91
N LYS A 109 9.15 -6.00 20.11
CA LYS A 109 9.72 -5.45 18.87
C LYS A 109 10.81 -4.42 19.16
N GLU A 110 10.67 -3.61 20.19
CA GLU A 110 11.69 -2.66 20.64
C GLU A 110 12.96 -3.39 21.10
N HIS A 111 12.82 -4.45 21.91
CA HIS A 111 13.95 -5.31 22.29
C HIS A 111 14.64 -5.90 21.05
N THR A 112 13.87 -6.34 20.06
CA THR A 112 14.41 -6.87 18.80
C THR A 112 15.21 -5.80 18.04
N ILE A 113 14.69 -4.59 17.92
CA ILE A 113 15.37 -3.46 17.25
C ILE A 113 16.70 -3.15 17.94
N GLU A 114 16.71 -3.10 19.28
CA GLU A 114 17.93 -2.79 20.03
C GLU A 114 18.96 -3.92 19.93
N PHE A 115 18.52 -5.17 20.04
CA PHE A 115 19.36 -6.35 19.85
C PHE A 115 20.04 -6.36 18.47
N VAL A 116 19.27 -6.06 17.41
CA VAL A 116 19.77 -6.06 16.02
C VAL A 116 20.94 -5.11 15.83
N LYS A 117 20.95 -3.92 16.47
CA LYS A 117 22.01 -2.92 16.29
C LYS A 117 23.40 -3.47 16.63
N GLY A 118 23.50 -4.23 17.72
CA GLY A 118 24.75 -4.84 18.20
C GLY A 118 24.99 -6.27 17.69
N ALA A 119 24.09 -6.83 16.90
CA ALA A 119 24.17 -8.22 16.47
C ALA A 119 25.26 -8.44 15.41
N SER A 120 25.75 -9.69 15.30
CA SER A 120 26.68 -10.07 14.25
C SER A 120 26.06 -9.96 12.86
N ARG A 121 26.91 -9.92 11.83
CA ARG A 121 26.46 -9.85 10.43
C ARG A 121 25.49 -10.98 10.09
N ASP A 122 25.78 -12.21 10.49
CA ASP A 122 24.92 -13.38 10.20
C ASP A 122 23.54 -13.26 10.84
N ILE A 123 23.46 -12.74 12.07
CA ILE A 123 22.18 -12.52 12.76
C ILE A 123 21.39 -11.41 12.04
N LYS A 124 22.06 -10.31 11.67
CA LYS A 124 21.45 -9.23 10.87
C LYS A 124 20.93 -9.79 9.54
N MET A 125 21.70 -10.63 8.86
CA MET A 125 21.30 -11.27 7.60
C MET A 125 20.07 -12.18 7.79
N LEU A 126 20.06 -13.03 8.83
CA LEU A 126 18.94 -13.90 9.14
C LEU A 126 17.64 -13.12 9.41
N ILE A 127 17.73 -12.08 10.24
CA ILE A 127 16.58 -11.20 10.55
C ILE A 127 16.12 -10.46 9.31
N CYS A 128 17.04 -9.94 8.49
CA CYS A 128 16.68 -9.27 7.23
C CYS A 128 15.93 -10.21 6.28
N ALA A 129 16.39 -11.45 6.12
CA ALA A 129 15.77 -12.44 5.25
C ALA A 129 14.37 -12.87 5.75
N ASP A 130 14.20 -13.08 7.07
CA ASP A 130 12.88 -13.31 7.69
C ASP A 130 11.93 -12.15 7.36
N LYS A 131 12.35 -10.92 7.67
CA LYS A 131 11.50 -9.73 7.46
C LYS A 131 11.25 -9.45 5.99
N LEU A 132 12.16 -9.80 5.09
CA LEU A 132 11.94 -9.75 3.64
C LEU A 132 10.84 -10.73 3.21
N SER A 133 10.88 -12.00 3.63
CA SER A 133 9.81 -12.96 3.30
C SER A 133 8.43 -12.51 3.85
N ASN A 134 8.41 -11.93 5.05
CA ASN A 134 7.20 -11.38 5.66
C ASN A 134 6.64 -10.16 4.91
N ILE A 135 7.50 -9.21 4.53
CA ILE A 135 7.07 -8.01 3.82
C ILE A 135 6.68 -8.33 2.37
N ARG A 136 7.33 -9.30 1.70
CA ARG A 136 6.90 -9.82 0.38
C ARG A 136 5.49 -10.37 0.42
N SER A 137 5.17 -11.20 1.42
CA SER A 137 3.82 -11.73 1.59
C SER A 137 2.81 -10.62 1.85
N THR A 138 3.18 -9.65 2.69
CA THR A 138 2.32 -8.50 3.00
C THR A 138 2.11 -7.58 1.80
N TYR A 139 3.13 -7.37 0.98
CA TYR A 139 3.05 -6.59 -0.26
C TYR A 139 2.05 -7.20 -1.25
N ARG A 140 2.13 -8.53 -1.46
CA ARG A 140 1.19 -9.23 -2.35
C ARG A 140 -0.26 -9.07 -1.88
N ASP A 141 -0.49 -9.21 -0.57
CA ASP A 141 -1.83 -9.00 0.00
C ASP A 141 -2.27 -7.55 -0.09
N TYR A 142 -1.37 -6.59 0.15
CA TYR A 142 -1.65 -5.16 0.03
C TYR A 142 -2.04 -4.78 -1.39
N LYS A 143 -1.38 -5.33 -2.42
CA LYS A 143 -1.77 -5.11 -3.83
C LYS A 143 -3.19 -5.58 -4.13
N ARG A 144 -3.67 -6.63 -3.46
CA ARG A 144 -5.03 -7.18 -3.66
C ARG A 144 -6.08 -6.48 -2.78
N LEU A 145 -5.76 -6.21 -1.52
CA LEU A 145 -6.72 -5.80 -0.48
C LEU A 145 -6.62 -4.32 -0.11
N GLY A 146 -5.57 -3.61 -0.53
CA GLY A 146 -5.25 -2.26 -0.10
C GLY A 146 -5.05 -2.19 1.42
N LYS A 147 -5.56 -1.11 2.04
CA LYS A 147 -5.42 -0.86 3.49
C LYS A 147 -6.11 -1.92 4.37
N LYS A 148 -7.01 -2.75 3.84
CA LYS A 148 -7.63 -3.85 4.61
C LYS A 148 -6.63 -4.93 5.02
N VAL A 149 -5.45 -5.00 4.39
CA VAL A 149 -4.39 -5.95 4.78
C VAL A 149 -4.00 -5.81 6.25
N TRP A 150 -4.16 -4.62 6.85
CA TRP A 150 -3.76 -4.34 8.22
C TRP A 150 -4.69 -5.00 9.25
N GLU A 151 -5.92 -5.32 8.89
CA GLU A 151 -6.90 -5.99 9.76
C GLU A 151 -6.46 -7.41 10.15
N LYS A 152 -5.52 -8.03 9.40
CA LYS A 152 -4.97 -9.35 9.74
C LYS A 152 -3.93 -9.30 10.87
N PHE A 153 -3.47 -8.11 11.27
CA PHE A 153 -2.45 -7.93 12.31
C PHE A 153 -3.09 -7.37 13.59
N ASN A 154 -2.66 -7.89 14.74
CA ASN A 154 -3.13 -7.38 16.04
C ASN A 154 -2.58 -5.96 16.27
N ALA A 155 -1.34 -5.73 15.84
CA ALA A 155 -0.73 -4.39 15.75
C ALA A 155 -1.14 -3.72 14.44
N GLY A 156 -1.64 -2.49 14.51
CA GLY A 156 -2.18 -1.74 13.38
C GLY A 156 -1.11 -1.21 12.42
N TYR A 157 -1.55 -0.47 11.40
CA TYR A 157 -0.68 0.10 10.36
C TYR A 157 0.52 0.88 10.92
N GLU A 158 0.29 1.79 11.86
CA GLU A 158 1.33 2.66 12.41
C GLU A 158 2.40 1.88 13.20
N ASP A 159 2.00 0.87 13.96
CA ASP A 159 2.92 0.01 14.69
C ASP A 159 3.76 -0.87 13.76
N GLN A 160 3.13 -1.46 12.73
CA GLN A 160 3.84 -2.20 11.70
C GLN A 160 4.84 -1.29 10.96
N LYS A 161 4.39 -0.09 10.58
CA LYS A 161 5.24 0.92 9.93
C LYS A 161 6.46 1.24 10.77
N TRP A 162 6.25 1.62 12.03
CA TRP A 162 7.33 1.92 12.97
C TRP A 162 8.34 0.77 13.06
N TYR A 163 7.86 -0.46 13.19
CA TYR A 163 8.73 -1.62 13.32
C TYR A 163 9.59 -1.86 12.08
N TYR A 164 8.97 -1.90 10.89
CA TYR A 164 9.69 -2.14 9.65
C TYR A 164 10.65 -0.99 9.30
N GLU A 165 10.26 0.28 9.49
CA GLU A 165 11.15 1.43 9.27
C GLU A 165 12.32 1.44 10.26
N SER A 166 12.11 1.02 11.51
CA SER A 166 13.18 0.91 12.51
C SER A 166 14.17 -0.20 12.16
N LEU A 167 13.67 -1.33 11.64
CA LEU A 167 14.53 -2.42 11.17
C LEU A 167 15.35 -2.04 9.94
N VAL A 168 14.78 -1.30 8.98
CA VAL A 168 15.55 -0.77 7.83
C VAL A 168 16.75 0.02 8.33
N LYS A 169 16.57 0.89 9.33
CA LYS A 169 17.68 1.66 9.93
C LYS A 169 18.67 0.76 10.66
N ALA A 170 18.19 -0.18 11.48
CA ALA A 170 19.05 -1.06 12.27
C ALA A 170 19.87 -2.03 11.42
N LEU A 171 19.42 -2.34 10.20
CA LEU A 171 20.05 -3.25 9.25
C LEU A 171 20.86 -2.54 8.16
N GLU A 172 21.08 -1.22 8.27
CA GLU A 172 21.71 -0.41 7.22
C GLU A 172 23.13 -0.88 6.82
N GLU A 173 23.86 -1.51 7.74
CA GLU A 173 25.15 -2.14 7.47
C GLU A 173 25.10 -3.28 6.42
N LEU A 174 23.90 -3.80 6.11
CA LEU A 174 23.70 -4.79 5.06
C LEU A 174 23.55 -4.16 3.66
N LYS A 175 23.58 -2.83 3.54
CA LYS A 175 23.46 -2.11 2.27
C LYS A 175 24.42 -2.67 1.22
N GLY A 176 23.91 -2.87 0.00
CA GLY A 176 24.63 -3.51 -1.10
C GLY A 176 24.39 -5.02 -1.20
N LEU A 177 23.80 -5.66 -0.18
CA LEU A 177 23.20 -6.98 -0.35
C LEU A 177 21.83 -6.84 -1.01
N LYS A 178 21.58 -7.65 -2.04
CA LYS A 178 20.32 -7.64 -2.80
C LYS A 178 19.09 -7.77 -1.90
N MET A 179 19.16 -8.63 -0.89
CA MET A 179 18.04 -8.81 0.05
C MET A 179 17.72 -7.57 0.88
N TYR A 180 18.74 -6.81 1.30
CA TYR A 180 18.52 -5.60 2.10
C TYR A 180 17.89 -4.50 1.23
N ASP A 181 18.42 -4.31 0.02
CA ASP A 181 17.91 -3.31 -0.90
C ASP A 181 16.45 -3.63 -1.29
N GLU A 182 16.12 -4.89 -1.54
CA GLU A 182 14.74 -5.31 -1.78
C GLU A 182 13.84 -5.11 -0.54
N PHE A 183 14.32 -5.48 0.65
CA PHE A 183 13.60 -5.30 1.90
C PHE A 183 13.24 -3.83 2.11
N LYS A 184 14.23 -2.95 2.01
CA LYS A 184 14.04 -1.49 2.11
C LYS A 184 13.03 -0.98 1.08
N ASN A 185 13.17 -1.38 -0.18
CA ASN A 185 12.27 -0.95 -1.25
C ASN A 185 10.82 -1.39 -1.02
N LEU A 186 10.59 -2.61 -0.54
CA LEU A 186 9.23 -3.09 -0.24
C LEU A 186 8.62 -2.36 0.97
N VAL A 187 9.42 -2.08 2.00
CA VAL A 187 9.00 -1.26 3.15
C VAL A 187 8.59 0.14 2.68
N GLU A 188 9.39 0.78 1.83
CA GLU A 188 9.06 2.09 1.25
C GLU A 188 7.79 2.05 0.40
N GLN A 189 7.62 1.04 -0.45
CA GLN A 189 6.43 0.89 -1.29
C GLN A 189 5.14 0.65 -0.50
N ILE A 190 5.22 0.01 0.67
CA ILE A 190 4.04 -0.29 1.50
C ILE A 190 3.70 0.89 2.42
N PHE A 191 4.70 1.51 3.04
CA PHE A 191 4.50 2.47 4.13
C PHE A 191 4.73 3.92 3.73
N ASN A 192 5.43 4.18 2.62
CA ASN A 192 5.70 5.52 2.08
C ASN A 192 5.07 5.76 0.71
N TYR A 193 4.09 4.93 0.32
CA TYR A 193 3.26 5.17 -0.86
C TYR A 193 2.56 6.55 -0.81
N ASP A 194 2.22 7.03 0.38
CA ASP A 194 1.63 8.35 0.64
C ASP A 194 2.66 9.51 0.56
N LYS A 195 3.98 9.21 0.45
CA LYS A 195 5.11 10.16 0.51
C LYS A 195 5.94 10.26 -0.78
N LYS A 196 5.44 9.79 -1.92
CA LYS A 196 6.00 10.26 -3.18
C LYS A 196 5.90 11.80 -3.20
N ASP A 197 7.00 12.49 -3.51
CA ASP A 197 6.99 13.95 -3.73
C ASP A 197 6.13 14.24 -4.95
N ILE A 198 4.83 14.31 -4.71
CA ILE A 198 3.83 14.63 -5.73
C ILE A 198 3.86 16.14 -5.85
N ILE A 199 4.41 16.60 -6.96
CA ILE A 199 4.42 17.99 -7.38
C ILE A 199 3.19 18.21 -8.24
N ILE A 200 2.43 19.28 -7.96
CA ILE A 200 1.37 19.74 -8.84
C ILE A 200 1.95 20.83 -9.74
N LYS A 201 1.78 20.69 -11.05
CA LYS A 201 2.17 21.71 -12.03
C LYS A 201 1.15 21.80 -13.15
N TYR A 202 1.22 22.88 -13.93
CA TYR A 202 0.50 22.95 -15.19
C TYR A 202 1.10 21.97 -16.20
N ALA A 203 0.24 21.27 -16.95
CA ALA A 203 0.68 20.40 -18.04
C ALA A 203 1.11 21.23 -19.25
N ASP A 204 2.25 20.87 -19.83
CA ASP A 204 2.65 21.39 -21.14
C ASP A 204 1.89 20.70 -22.30
N ILE A 205 2.16 21.13 -23.54
CA ILE A 205 1.44 20.63 -24.71
C ILE A 205 1.73 19.14 -25.00
N GLU A 206 2.94 18.66 -24.72
CA GLU A 206 3.32 17.26 -24.96
C GLU A 206 2.72 16.36 -23.89
N GLU A 207 2.75 16.79 -22.62
CA GLU A 207 2.08 16.10 -21.51
C GLU A 207 0.58 15.97 -21.75
N LYS A 208 -0.07 17.04 -22.23
CA LYS A 208 -1.48 17.00 -22.63
C LYS A 208 -1.70 15.98 -23.74
N LYS A 209 -0.90 15.98 -24.81
CA LYS A 209 -1.05 15.03 -25.92
C LYS A 209 -0.96 13.57 -25.46
N VAL A 210 0.00 13.25 -24.59
CA VAL A 210 0.16 11.90 -24.02
C VAL A 210 -1.09 11.49 -23.24
N LEU A 211 -1.60 12.37 -22.37
CA LEU A 211 -2.81 12.06 -21.58
C LEU A 211 -4.07 11.97 -22.45
N MET A 212 -4.15 12.74 -23.54
CA MET A 212 -5.29 12.71 -24.47
C MET A 212 -5.46 11.35 -25.14
N GLU A 213 -4.38 10.62 -25.41
CA GLU A 213 -4.48 9.25 -25.96
C GLU A 213 -5.20 8.32 -24.98
N GLY A 214 -4.89 8.43 -23.69
CA GLY A 214 -5.56 7.70 -22.62
C GLY A 214 -7.04 8.06 -22.52
N ILE A 215 -7.35 9.36 -22.49
CA ILE A 215 -8.74 9.85 -22.38
C ILE A 215 -9.58 9.43 -23.59
N LYS A 216 -9.03 9.50 -24.81
CA LYS A 216 -9.76 9.05 -26.00
C LYS A 216 -10.08 7.55 -25.95
N ARG A 217 -9.16 6.74 -25.40
CA ARG A 217 -9.37 5.30 -25.25
C ARG A 217 -10.46 4.98 -24.23
N GLU A 218 -10.50 5.70 -23.12
CA GLU A 218 -11.43 5.44 -22.03
C GLU A 218 -12.80 6.11 -22.22
N TRP A 219 -12.82 7.36 -22.68
CA TRP A 219 -14.02 8.21 -22.77
C TRP A 219 -14.53 8.43 -24.21
N GLY A 220 -13.83 7.89 -25.21
CA GLY A 220 -14.25 7.86 -26.61
C GLY A 220 -14.33 9.22 -27.32
N SER A 221 -13.86 10.32 -26.71
CA SER A 221 -13.71 11.61 -27.40
C SER A 221 -12.81 12.58 -26.62
N ASP A 222 -12.44 13.67 -27.27
CA ASP A 222 -11.74 14.85 -26.74
C ASP A 222 -12.69 15.94 -26.22
N ILE A 223 -13.99 15.62 -26.12
CA ILE A 223 -15.02 16.52 -25.63
C ILE A 223 -15.71 15.96 -24.39
N ILE A 224 -15.95 16.86 -23.43
CA ILE A 224 -16.76 16.61 -22.24
C ILE A 224 -18.00 17.49 -22.30
N LEU A 225 -19.13 16.93 -21.87
CA LEU A 225 -20.41 17.62 -21.79
C LEU A 225 -20.77 17.81 -20.32
N SER A 226 -21.06 19.04 -19.91
CA SER A 226 -21.53 19.37 -18.58
C SER A 226 -22.50 20.55 -18.66
N LYS A 227 -23.65 20.46 -17.97
CA LYS A 227 -24.75 21.45 -18.06
C LYS A 227 -25.16 21.82 -19.50
N GLY A 228 -25.06 20.87 -20.44
CA GLY A 228 -25.36 21.10 -21.85
C GLY A 228 -24.30 21.91 -22.63
N LYS A 229 -23.18 22.26 -22.00
CA LYS A 229 -22.04 22.92 -22.65
C LYS A 229 -21.04 21.87 -23.14
N VAL A 230 -20.46 22.11 -24.32
CA VAL A 230 -19.40 21.29 -24.90
C VAL A 230 -18.05 21.89 -24.51
N HIS A 231 -17.22 21.11 -23.82
CA HIS A 231 -15.85 21.47 -23.47
C HIS A 231 -14.89 20.68 -24.34
N ARG A 232 -14.05 21.36 -25.12
CA ARG A 232 -12.91 20.72 -25.78
C ARG A 232 -11.72 20.76 -24.85
N ILE A 233 -11.42 19.61 -24.24
CA ILE A 233 -10.58 19.58 -23.04
C ILE A 233 -9.11 19.95 -23.30
N ILE A 234 -8.60 19.76 -24.52
CA ILE A 234 -7.21 20.12 -24.87
C ILE A 234 -6.96 21.64 -24.75
N GLU A 235 -8.00 22.45 -24.98
CA GLU A 235 -7.95 23.91 -24.96
C GLU A 235 -8.03 24.48 -23.54
N LEU A 236 -8.40 23.65 -22.55
CA LEU A 236 -8.55 24.07 -21.16
C LEU A 236 -7.21 24.03 -20.40
N PRO A 237 -7.10 24.74 -19.25
CA PRO A 237 -6.04 24.55 -18.27
C PRO A 237 -6.03 23.16 -17.63
N TRP A 238 -4.84 22.57 -17.48
CA TRP A 238 -4.63 21.25 -16.86
C TRP A 238 -3.63 21.37 -15.73
N LEU A 239 -3.98 20.85 -14.57
CA LEU A 239 -3.04 20.53 -13.50
C LEU A 239 -2.71 19.04 -13.57
N ILE A 240 -1.44 18.70 -13.46
CA ILE A 240 -0.96 17.32 -13.38
C ILE A 240 -0.25 17.08 -12.07
N ALA A 241 -0.45 15.90 -11.51
CA ALA A 241 0.28 15.39 -10.36
C ALA A 241 1.43 14.52 -10.84
N VAL A 242 2.66 14.95 -10.60
CA VAL A 242 3.87 14.27 -11.09
C VAL A 242 4.73 13.81 -9.92
N SER A 243 5.28 12.60 -10.01
CA SER A 243 6.32 12.14 -9.10
C SER A 243 7.34 11.28 -9.85
N GLU A 244 8.63 11.52 -9.61
CA GLU A 244 9.73 10.78 -10.25
C GLU A 244 9.65 10.74 -11.80
N GLY A 245 9.08 11.80 -12.41
CA GLY A 245 8.89 11.89 -13.86
C GLY A 245 7.63 11.20 -14.38
N GLU A 246 6.84 10.54 -13.53
CA GLU A 246 5.58 9.88 -13.90
C GLU A 246 4.37 10.76 -13.56
N ILE A 247 3.38 10.79 -14.47
CA ILE A 247 2.09 11.45 -14.22
C ILE A 247 1.18 10.47 -13.46
N LEU A 248 0.76 10.86 -12.25
CA LEU A 248 -0.08 10.04 -11.36
C LEU A 248 -1.58 10.39 -11.44
N GLY A 249 -1.91 11.53 -12.06
CA GLY A 249 -3.27 12.00 -12.25
C GLY A 249 -3.31 13.43 -12.76
N PHE A 250 -4.50 13.90 -13.11
CA PHE A 250 -4.70 15.23 -13.69
C PHE A 250 -6.07 15.81 -13.35
N LEU A 251 -6.16 17.13 -13.42
CA LEU A 251 -7.37 17.90 -13.22
C LEU A 251 -7.48 18.93 -14.35
N ILE A 252 -8.62 18.94 -15.03
CA ILE A 252 -8.97 19.88 -16.09
C ILE A 252 -10.09 20.77 -15.57
N TYR A 253 -9.94 22.08 -15.73
CA TYR A 253 -10.92 23.04 -15.25
C TYR A 253 -11.17 24.16 -16.24
N SER A 254 -12.28 24.88 -16.04
CA SER A 254 -12.65 26.07 -16.81
C SER A 254 -13.03 27.19 -15.83
N ILE A 255 -12.61 28.43 -16.10
CA ILE A 255 -13.04 29.60 -15.33
C ILE A 255 -13.83 30.52 -16.24
N GLU A 256 -15.08 30.77 -15.90
CA GLU A 256 -15.96 31.70 -16.63
C GLU A 256 -16.82 32.48 -15.64
N LYS A 257 -16.96 33.80 -15.85
CA LYS A 257 -17.82 34.68 -15.05
C LYS A 257 -17.63 34.53 -13.52
N ALA A 258 -16.38 34.43 -13.07
CA ALA A 258 -16.01 34.21 -11.67
C ALA A 258 -16.54 32.89 -11.07
N GLU A 259 -16.79 31.87 -11.88
CA GLU A 259 -17.06 30.50 -11.46
C GLU A 259 -16.01 29.56 -12.03
N CYS A 260 -15.51 28.63 -11.21
CA CYS A 260 -14.57 27.60 -11.62
C CYS A 260 -15.28 26.25 -11.73
N GLU A 261 -15.26 25.64 -12.91
CA GLU A 261 -15.80 24.31 -13.15
C GLU A 261 -14.67 23.28 -13.17
N ILE A 262 -14.76 22.23 -12.36
CA ILE A 262 -13.96 21.02 -12.57
C ILE A 262 -14.62 20.23 -13.70
N VAL A 263 -13.97 20.23 -14.86
CA VAL A 263 -14.46 19.56 -16.08
C VAL A 263 -14.09 18.08 -16.05
N LEU A 264 -12.90 17.75 -15.55
CA LEU A 264 -12.46 16.37 -15.34
C LEU A 264 -11.43 16.30 -14.21
N LEU A 265 -11.52 15.27 -13.37
CA LEU A 265 -10.50 14.93 -12.39
C LEU A 265 -10.30 13.42 -12.47
N GLU A 266 -9.08 13.00 -12.79
CA GLU A 266 -8.75 11.58 -12.88
C GLU A 266 -7.48 11.26 -12.08
N SER A 267 -7.52 10.14 -11.36
CA SER A 267 -6.40 9.65 -10.55
C SER A 267 -5.96 8.31 -11.11
N LEU A 268 -4.91 8.32 -11.92
CA LEU A 268 -4.35 7.13 -12.57
C LEU A 268 -3.85 6.11 -11.53
N VAL A 269 -3.54 6.59 -10.33
CA VAL A 269 -3.14 5.77 -9.19
C VAL A 269 -4.10 6.01 -8.02
N LYS A 270 -4.73 4.94 -7.53
CA LYS A 270 -5.73 5.04 -6.43
C LYS A 270 -5.06 5.12 -5.05
N ASN A 271 -5.72 5.84 -4.14
CA ASN A 271 -5.43 5.90 -2.70
C ASN A 271 -4.07 6.49 -2.25
N ILE A 272 -3.48 7.40 -3.05
CA ILE A 272 -2.25 8.15 -2.68
C ILE A 272 -2.46 9.66 -2.50
N GLY A 273 -3.72 10.11 -2.44
CA GLY A 273 -4.05 11.52 -2.24
C GLY A 273 -3.82 12.43 -3.45
N VAL A 274 -3.55 11.90 -4.64
CA VAL A 274 -3.41 12.68 -5.90
C VAL A 274 -4.61 13.60 -6.13
N GLY A 275 -5.84 13.05 -6.10
CA GLY A 275 -7.05 13.85 -6.28
C GLY A 275 -7.19 14.99 -5.26
N SER A 276 -6.89 14.73 -3.98
CA SER A 276 -6.93 15.77 -2.94
C SER A 276 -5.85 16.85 -3.12
N LYS A 277 -4.65 16.48 -3.58
CA LYS A 277 -3.58 17.46 -3.88
C LYS A 277 -3.94 18.33 -5.08
N LEU A 278 -4.45 17.73 -6.16
CA LEU A 278 -4.95 18.46 -7.34
C LEU A 278 -6.10 19.43 -6.98
N LEU A 279 -7.06 18.95 -6.19
CA LEU A 279 -8.19 19.76 -5.75
C LEU A 279 -7.75 20.93 -4.86
N LYS A 280 -6.78 20.70 -3.96
CA LYS A 280 -6.21 21.76 -3.11
C LYS A 280 -5.52 22.85 -3.94
N GLU A 281 -4.75 22.46 -4.96
CA GLU A 281 -4.10 23.43 -5.85
C GLU A 281 -5.13 24.23 -6.64
N LEU A 282 -6.14 23.57 -7.23
CA LEU A 282 -7.23 24.27 -7.91
C LEU A 282 -7.96 25.22 -6.97
N THR A 283 -8.21 24.81 -5.72
CA THR A 283 -8.85 25.66 -4.72
C THR A 283 -8.04 26.93 -4.46
N SER A 284 -6.70 26.83 -4.41
CA SER A 284 -5.83 28.00 -4.27
C SER A 284 -5.90 28.94 -5.48
N ILE A 285 -6.00 28.39 -6.69
CA ILE A 285 -6.16 29.15 -7.93
C ILE A 285 -7.52 29.86 -7.94
N ALA A 286 -8.61 29.10 -7.79
CA ALA A 286 -9.98 29.60 -7.91
C ALA A 286 -10.31 30.64 -6.84
N LYS A 287 -9.79 30.52 -5.61
CA LYS A 287 -10.00 31.51 -4.53
C LYS A 287 -9.56 32.93 -4.89
N LYS A 288 -8.68 33.10 -5.88
CA LYS A 288 -8.18 34.43 -6.26
C LYS A 288 -9.17 35.24 -7.07
N GLU A 289 -10.06 34.58 -7.82
CA GLU A 289 -10.90 35.25 -8.82
C GLU A 289 -12.31 34.65 -8.99
N CYS A 290 -12.62 33.56 -8.30
CA CYS A 290 -13.91 32.88 -8.37
C CYS A 290 -14.67 33.01 -7.05
N GLN A 291 -16.00 32.87 -7.13
CA GLN A 291 -16.91 32.82 -5.98
C GLN A 291 -17.18 31.37 -5.53
N ARG A 292 -17.02 30.41 -6.45
CA ARG A 292 -17.19 28.99 -6.17
C ARG A 292 -16.37 28.11 -7.11
N ILE A 293 -16.13 26.88 -6.67
CA ILE A 293 -15.82 25.75 -7.54
C ILE A 293 -17.08 24.89 -7.64
N PHE A 294 -17.45 24.46 -8.83
CA PHE A 294 -18.52 23.47 -9.02
C PHE A 294 -18.07 22.37 -9.97
N LEU A 295 -18.84 21.28 -9.99
CA LEU A 295 -18.65 20.18 -10.96
C LEU A 295 -19.97 19.49 -11.25
N ILE A 296 -20.00 18.81 -12.38
CA ILE A 296 -21.09 17.92 -12.76
C ILE A 296 -20.56 16.49 -12.79
N THR A 297 -21.28 15.59 -12.12
CA THR A 297 -21.03 14.15 -12.23
C THR A 297 -22.34 13.42 -12.52
N THR A 298 -22.26 12.18 -12.98
CA THR A 298 -23.45 11.37 -13.25
C THR A 298 -23.93 10.66 -12.00
N ASN A 299 -25.23 10.33 -11.97
CA ASN A 299 -25.86 9.67 -10.82
C ASN A 299 -25.28 8.30 -10.44
N ASP A 300 -24.53 7.64 -11.32
CA ASP A 300 -23.85 6.38 -11.05
C ASP A 300 -22.47 6.55 -10.41
N ASN A 301 -21.90 7.76 -10.42
CA ASN A 301 -20.52 7.99 -9.99
C ASN A 301 -20.42 8.16 -8.47
N ILE A 302 -20.72 7.09 -7.74
CA ILE A 302 -20.71 7.03 -6.28
C ILE A 302 -19.34 7.41 -5.69
N ASP A 303 -18.26 7.05 -6.40
CA ASP A 303 -16.89 7.36 -5.97
C ASP A 303 -16.62 8.87 -6.01
N ALA A 304 -17.04 9.56 -7.08
CA ALA A 304 -16.95 11.02 -7.16
C ALA A 304 -17.80 11.69 -6.09
N MET A 305 -19.05 11.26 -5.91
CA MET A 305 -19.95 11.81 -4.88
C MET A 305 -19.31 11.72 -3.48
N LYS A 306 -18.79 10.54 -3.13
CA LYS A 306 -18.07 10.31 -1.87
C LYS A 306 -16.82 11.19 -1.75
N PHE A 307 -16.05 11.32 -2.82
CA PHE A 307 -14.82 12.12 -2.83
C PHE A 307 -15.12 13.60 -2.60
N TYR A 308 -16.02 14.20 -3.36
CA TYR A 308 -16.28 15.64 -3.29
C TYR A 308 -16.96 16.03 -1.97
N GLN A 309 -17.91 15.25 -1.47
CA GLN A 309 -18.52 15.49 -0.16
C GLN A 309 -17.49 15.46 0.97
N LYS A 310 -16.53 14.51 0.94
CA LYS A 310 -15.43 14.46 1.91
C LYS A 310 -14.49 15.66 1.83
N ASN A 311 -14.44 16.34 0.69
CA ASN A 311 -13.62 17.54 0.48
C ASN A 311 -14.46 18.84 0.59
N GLY A 312 -15.62 18.77 1.24
CA GLY A 312 -16.42 19.96 1.60
C GLY A 312 -17.35 20.49 0.51
N PHE A 313 -17.52 19.76 -0.60
CA PHE A 313 -18.51 20.11 -1.61
C PHE A 313 -19.91 19.68 -1.16
N GLU A 314 -20.89 20.52 -1.45
CA GLU A 314 -22.31 20.27 -1.20
C GLU A 314 -23.02 19.90 -2.49
N MET A 315 -23.97 18.97 -2.42
CA MET A 315 -24.83 18.66 -3.56
C MET A 315 -25.93 19.72 -3.65
N VAL A 316 -25.99 20.44 -4.76
CA VAL A 316 -26.87 21.62 -4.90
C VAL A 316 -27.97 21.46 -5.95
N ALA A 317 -27.81 20.55 -6.92
CA ALA A 317 -28.82 20.30 -7.95
C ALA A 317 -28.76 18.88 -8.51
N ILE A 318 -29.91 18.40 -9.02
CA ILE A 318 -30.03 17.20 -9.84
C ILE A 318 -30.75 17.57 -11.14
N TYR A 319 -30.10 17.35 -12.27
CA TYR A 319 -30.63 17.57 -13.60
C TYR A 319 -31.16 16.27 -14.18
N LYS A 320 -32.47 16.08 -14.04
CA LYS A 320 -33.15 14.86 -14.51
C LYS A 320 -33.02 14.67 -16.03
N ASP A 321 -32.75 13.43 -16.43
CA ASP A 321 -32.58 13.00 -17.82
C ASP A 321 -31.54 13.81 -18.62
N ALA A 322 -30.61 14.49 -17.94
CA ALA A 322 -29.57 15.28 -18.59
C ALA A 322 -28.68 14.43 -19.48
N VAL A 323 -28.36 13.21 -19.04
CA VAL A 323 -27.50 12.29 -19.79
C VAL A 323 -28.19 11.78 -21.06
N LYS A 324 -29.54 11.71 -21.07
CA LYS A 324 -30.29 11.41 -22.30
C LYS A 324 -30.05 12.48 -23.36
N ARG A 325 -30.05 13.76 -22.98
CA ARG A 325 -29.72 14.87 -23.90
C ARG A 325 -28.24 14.84 -24.29
N ALA A 326 -27.34 14.56 -23.34
CA ALA A 326 -25.91 14.43 -23.62
C ALA A 326 -25.61 13.33 -24.67
N ARG A 327 -26.34 12.20 -24.62
CA ARG A 327 -26.22 11.11 -25.62
C ARG A 327 -26.60 11.51 -27.04
N CYS A 328 -27.45 12.52 -27.23
CA CYS A 328 -27.73 13.04 -28.58
C CYS A 328 -26.49 13.67 -29.23
N ILE A 329 -25.58 14.20 -28.42
CA ILE A 329 -24.31 14.80 -28.87
C ILE A 329 -23.17 13.78 -28.79
N LYS A 330 -23.16 12.94 -27.75
CA LYS A 330 -22.15 11.93 -27.47
C LYS A 330 -22.79 10.54 -27.33
N PRO A 331 -23.19 9.88 -28.43
CA PRO A 331 -23.87 8.59 -28.39
C PRO A 331 -23.08 7.47 -27.70
N GLN A 332 -21.76 7.63 -27.58
CA GLN A 332 -20.86 6.69 -26.92
C GLN A 332 -20.97 6.70 -25.38
N ILE A 333 -21.76 7.59 -24.76
CA ILE A 333 -21.98 7.53 -23.30
C ILE A 333 -22.78 6.25 -22.97
N PRO A 334 -22.22 5.33 -22.16
CA PRO A 334 -22.85 4.04 -21.88
C PRO A 334 -24.21 4.19 -21.20
N LEU A 335 -25.08 3.19 -21.34
CA LEU A 335 -26.42 3.19 -20.71
C LEU A 335 -26.35 2.86 -19.21
N ILE A 336 -25.44 1.96 -18.86
CA ILE A 336 -25.19 1.49 -17.49
C ILE A 336 -23.76 1.88 -17.13
N GLY A 337 -23.60 2.46 -15.95
CA GLY A 337 -22.31 2.93 -15.45
C GLY A 337 -21.72 2.01 -14.41
N ASN A 338 -20.95 2.59 -13.50
CA ASN A 338 -20.36 1.84 -12.40
C ASN A 338 -21.46 1.29 -11.47
N TYR A 339 -21.15 0.20 -10.78
CA TYR A 339 -22.07 -0.45 -9.83
C TYR A 339 -23.41 -0.89 -10.45
N GLU A 340 -23.45 -1.12 -11.76
CA GLU A 340 -24.65 -1.51 -12.52
C GLU A 340 -25.79 -0.47 -12.46
N ILE A 341 -25.46 0.79 -12.17
CA ILE A 341 -26.43 1.88 -12.05
C ILE A 341 -26.72 2.47 -13.44
N PRO A 342 -28.00 2.63 -13.85
CA PRO A 342 -28.34 3.33 -15.07
C PRO A 342 -27.91 4.80 -15.04
N ILE A 343 -27.23 5.26 -16.09
CA ILE A 343 -26.75 6.63 -16.21
C ILE A 343 -27.85 7.49 -16.83
N LYS A 344 -28.50 8.33 -16.03
CA LYS A 344 -29.70 9.11 -16.41
C LYS A 344 -29.56 10.59 -16.10
N ASP A 345 -29.11 10.91 -14.90
CA ASP A 345 -29.15 12.24 -14.32
C ASP A 345 -27.74 12.78 -14.12
N GLU A 346 -27.63 14.11 -14.18
CA GLU A 346 -26.44 14.84 -13.77
C GLU A 346 -26.66 15.41 -12.36
N ILE A 347 -25.63 15.41 -11.54
CA ILE A 347 -25.63 15.94 -10.17
C ILE A 347 -24.60 17.06 -10.09
N GLU A 348 -25.02 18.22 -9.60
CA GLU A 348 -24.13 19.36 -9.35
C GLU A 348 -23.66 19.35 -7.91
N PHE A 349 -22.34 19.42 -7.75
CA PHE A 349 -21.70 19.71 -6.48
C PHE A 349 -21.04 21.09 -6.54
N GLU A 350 -21.05 21.82 -5.42
CA GLU A 350 -20.33 23.08 -5.32
C GLU A 350 -19.59 23.27 -3.98
N LEU A 351 -18.53 24.07 -4.04
CA LEU A 351 -17.77 24.59 -2.92
C LEU A 351 -17.71 26.11 -3.06
N ARG A 352 -18.37 26.85 -2.17
CA ARG A 352 -18.33 28.32 -2.16
C ARG A 352 -17.13 28.86 -1.40
N PHE A 353 -16.63 29.99 -1.86
CA PHE A 353 -15.68 30.81 -1.11
C PHE A 353 -16.47 31.92 -0.41
N SER A 354 -16.26 32.02 0.91
CA SER A 354 -16.84 33.04 1.78
C SER A 354 -16.31 34.43 1.49
#